data_AF-A0A5M6A116-F1
#
_entry.id   AF-A0A5M6A116-F1
#
_cell.length_a   1.000
_cell.length_b   1.000
_cell.length_c   1.000
_cell.angle_alpha   90.00
_cell.angle_beta   90.00
_cell.angle_gamma   90.00
#
_symmetry.space_group_name_H-M   'P 1'
#
loop_
_entity.id
_entity.type
_entity.pdbx_description
1 polymer ?
#
loop_
_entity_poly.entity_id
_entity_poly.type
_entity_poly.pdbx_seq_one_letter_code
_entity_poly.pdbx_strand_id
1 'polypeptide(L)'
;MAEVKQSLQETGSKERESYKSVFLKKQSVCNRQSVYISGEIQKRIMQIVGVITGKKVSIGNFIDNVLEEHLNTHNDVLSALYREEMQKRIFNQPKENKE
;
A
#
# COMPACT_ATOMS: atom_id res chain seq x y z
N MET A 1 -39.89 -17.00 -16.99
CA MET A 1 -38.85 -15.98 -17.22
C MET A 1 -38.43 -15.40 -15.86
N ALA A 2 -37.54 -16.06 -15.13
CA ALA A 2 -37.08 -15.57 -13.82
C ALA A 2 -35.70 -16.17 -13.49
N GLU A 3 -34.66 -15.85 -14.28
CA GLU A 3 -33.33 -16.43 -14.01
C GLU A 3 -32.16 -15.55 -14.48
N VAL A 4 -32.28 -14.21 -14.37
CA VAL A 4 -31.20 -13.29 -14.83
C VAL A 4 -30.91 -12.18 -13.82
N LYS A 5 -30.96 -12.45 -12.50
CA LYS A 5 -30.61 -11.45 -11.47
C LYS A 5 -29.51 -11.88 -10.50
N GLN A 6 -28.96 -13.08 -10.64
CA GLN A 6 -28.04 -13.63 -9.63
C GLN A 6 -26.55 -13.30 -9.89
N SER A 7 -26.16 -12.95 -11.11
CA SER A 7 -24.73 -12.87 -11.50
C SER A 7 -24.00 -11.57 -11.16
N LEU A 8 -24.69 -10.50 -10.73
CA LEU A 8 -24.08 -9.18 -10.47
C LEU A 8 -23.78 -8.90 -8.98
N GLN A 9 -24.27 -9.73 -8.05
CA GLN A 9 -24.01 -9.57 -6.61
C GLN A 9 -22.81 -10.39 -6.11
N GLU A 10 -22.42 -11.45 -6.81
CA GLU A 10 -21.36 -12.36 -6.35
C GLU A 10 -19.94 -11.84 -6.65
N THR A 11 -19.75 -11.08 -7.73
CA THR A 11 -18.43 -10.52 -8.09
C THR A 11 -17.99 -9.43 -7.10
N GLY A 12 -18.87 -8.49 -6.77
CA GLY A 12 -18.58 -7.44 -5.78
C GLY A 12 -18.36 -7.98 -4.36
N SER A 13 -18.91 -9.17 -4.04
CA SER A 13 -18.70 -9.82 -2.75
C SER A 13 -17.29 -10.43 -2.66
N LYS A 14 -16.84 -11.13 -3.71
CA LYS A 14 -15.48 -11.67 -3.81
C LYS A 14 -14.41 -10.59 -3.76
N GLU A 15 -14.60 -9.48 -4.48
CA GLU A 15 -13.64 -8.37 -4.48
C GLU A 15 -13.55 -7.69 -3.10
N ARG A 16 -14.68 -7.52 -2.40
CA ARG A 16 -14.70 -6.98 -1.03
C ARG A 16 -14.01 -7.90 -0.04
N GLU A 17 -14.19 -9.21 -0.16
CA GLU A 17 -13.52 -10.19 0.70
C GLU A 17 -12.02 -10.28 0.40
N SER A 18 -11.63 -10.19 -0.88
CA SER A 18 -10.23 -10.11 -1.29
C SER A 18 -9.56 -8.86 -0.72
N TYR A 19 -10.20 -7.69 -0.86
CA TYR A 19 -9.70 -6.43 -0.30
C TYR A 19 -9.54 -6.53 1.23
N LYS A 20 -10.54 -7.06 1.94
CA LYS A 20 -10.44 -7.27 3.39
C LYS A 20 -9.28 -8.20 3.77
N SER A 21 -9.07 -9.23 2.98
CA SER A 21 -8.03 -10.23 3.23
C SER A 21 -6.62 -9.67 3.05
N VAL A 22 -6.43 -8.73 2.13
CA VAL A 22 -5.12 -8.11 1.87
C VAL A 22 -4.88 -6.91 2.80
N PHE A 23 -5.78 -5.93 2.82
CA PHE A 23 -5.51 -4.66 3.51
C PHE A 23 -6.00 -4.61 4.96
N LEU A 24 -7.00 -5.41 5.31
CA LEU A 24 -7.62 -5.41 6.66
C LEU A 24 -7.24 -6.66 7.46
N LYS A 25 -6.11 -7.27 7.12
CA LYS A 25 -5.48 -8.34 7.91
C LYS A 25 -4.77 -7.74 9.12
N LYS A 26 -4.92 -8.39 10.27
CA LYS A 26 -4.14 -8.08 11.47
C LYS A 26 -2.77 -8.76 11.34
N GLN A 27 -1.71 -7.98 11.24
CA GLN A 27 -0.33 -8.45 11.25
C GLN A 27 0.32 -8.10 12.60
N SER A 28 1.25 -8.93 13.05
CA SER A 28 2.08 -8.61 14.22
C SER A 28 3.30 -7.85 13.73
N VAL A 29 3.20 -6.52 13.68
CA VAL A 29 4.35 -5.67 13.32
C VAL A 29 5.28 -5.59 14.53
N CYS A 30 6.43 -6.29 14.47
CA CYS A 30 7.36 -6.37 15.59
C CYS A 30 8.46 -5.29 15.58
N ASN A 31 8.45 -4.35 14.63
CA ASN A 31 9.49 -3.32 14.52
C ASN A 31 8.92 -1.99 13.97
N ARG A 32 8.00 -1.36 14.71
CA ARG A 32 7.29 -0.15 14.26
C ARG A 32 8.21 1.07 14.25
N GLN A 33 8.38 1.69 13.08
CA GLN A 33 8.90 3.04 12.96
C GLN A 33 7.74 4.04 12.83
N SER A 34 7.84 5.17 13.53
CA SER A 34 6.84 6.24 13.45
C SER A 34 7.08 7.09 12.20
N VAL A 35 6.16 7.01 11.24
CA VAL A 35 6.15 7.85 10.05
C VAL A 35 5.12 8.96 10.21
N TYR A 36 5.45 10.15 9.74
CA TYR A 36 4.51 11.27 9.70
C TYR A 36 3.59 11.14 8.49
N ILE A 37 2.28 11.26 8.73
CA ILE A 37 1.26 11.31 7.69
C ILE A 37 0.39 12.54 7.91
N SER A 38 -0.20 13.05 6.83
CA SER A 38 -1.16 14.15 6.91
C SER A 38 -2.36 13.77 7.79
N GLY A 39 -2.81 14.70 8.65
CA GLY A 39 -3.94 14.45 9.55
C GLY A 39 -5.24 14.07 8.83
N GLU A 40 -5.45 14.58 7.62
CA GLU A 40 -6.60 14.20 6.77
C GLU A 40 -6.55 12.73 6.36
N ILE A 41 -5.36 12.24 5.98
CA ILE A 41 -5.13 10.82 5.63
C ILE A 41 -5.36 9.95 6.86
N GLN A 42 -4.80 10.35 8.01
CA GLN A 42 -5.02 9.65 9.28
C GLN A 42 -6.51 9.53 9.62
N LYS A 43 -7.28 10.62 9.46
CA LYS A 43 -8.71 10.65 9.74
C LYS A 43 -9.51 9.72 8.82
N ARG A 44 -9.19 9.72 7.51
CA ARG A 44 -9.81 8.80 6.54
C ARG A 44 -9.51 7.33 6.89
N ILE A 45 -8.26 6.99 7.18
CA ILE A 45 -7.87 5.62 7.56
C ILE A 45 -8.60 5.20 8.83
N MET A 46 -8.68 6.08 9.83
CA MET A 46 -9.39 5.82 11.07
C MET A 46 -10.87 5.48 10.83
N GLN A 47 -11.56 6.19 9.93
CA GLN A 47 -12.94 5.86 9.58
C GLN A 47 -13.05 4.50 8.89
N ILE A 48 -12.15 4.20 7.95
CA ILE A 48 -12.14 2.92 7.22
C ILE A 48 -11.95 1.74 8.20
N VAL A 49 -10.89 1.76 9.01
CA VAL A 49 -10.61 0.65 9.95
C VAL A 49 -11.64 0.56 11.07
N GLY A 50 -12.19 1.71 11.49
CA GLY A 50 -13.22 1.79 12.52
C GLY A 50 -14.55 1.20 12.06
N VAL A 51 -15.02 1.58 10.86
CA VAL A 51 -16.32 1.16 10.32
C VAL A 51 -16.27 -0.26 9.74
N ILE A 52 -15.23 -0.59 8.97
CA ILE A 52 -15.18 -1.85 8.21
C ILE A 52 -14.75 -3.03 9.09
N THR A 53 -13.78 -2.79 9.97
CA THR A 53 -13.11 -3.87 10.73
C THR A 53 -13.49 -3.87 12.20
N GLY A 54 -14.39 -2.97 12.63
CA GLY A 54 -14.86 -2.90 14.01
C GLY A 54 -13.73 -2.73 15.01
N LYS A 55 -12.69 -1.93 14.67
CA LYS A 55 -11.48 -1.71 15.48
C LYS A 55 -10.55 -2.93 15.67
N LYS A 56 -10.73 -4.04 14.93
CA LYS A 56 -9.78 -5.18 15.01
C LYS A 56 -8.40 -4.88 14.40
N VAL A 57 -8.33 -3.91 13.49
CA VAL A 57 -7.12 -3.47 12.79
C VAL A 57 -6.79 -2.04 13.21
N SER A 58 -5.52 -1.81 13.58
CA SER A 58 -5.04 -0.47 13.93
C SER A 58 -4.65 0.31 12.68
N ILE A 59 -4.65 1.65 12.79
CA ILE A 59 -4.21 2.56 11.71
C ILE A 59 -2.83 2.15 11.18
N GLY A 60 -1.87 1.92 12.09
CA GLY A 60 -0.52 1.52 11.71
C GLY A 60 -0.50 0.19 10.94
N ASN A 61 -1.39 -0.75 11.26
CA ASN A 61 -1.44 -2.02 10.56
C ASN A 61 -2.05 -1.91 9.16
N PHE A 62 -3.04 -1.03 8.99
CA PHE A 62 -3.59 -0.75 7.66
C PHE A 62 -2.54 -0.07 6.77
N ILE A 63 -1.80 0.88 7.32
CA ILE A 63 -0.70 1.55 6.60
C ILE A 63 0.37 0.55 6.20
N ASP A 64 0.77 -0.33 7.12
CA ASP A 64 1.78 -1.36 6.86
C ASP A 64 1.37 -2.28 5.69
N ASN A 65 0.13 -2.79 5.72
CA ASN A 65 -0.40 -3.65 4.65
C ASN A 65 -0.45 -2.93 3.29
N VAL A 66 -0.85 -1.65 3.27
CA VAL A 66 -0.91 -0.86 2.04
C VAL A 66 0.50 -0.60 1.49
N LEU A 67 1.46 -0.26 2.36
CA LEU A 67 2.85 -0.03 1.97
C LEU A 67 3.50 -1.33 1.47
N GLU A 68 3.28 -2.45 2.15
CA GLU A 68 3.78 -3.77 1.74
C GLU A 68 3.24 -4.17 0.36
N GLU A 69 1.93 -4.04 0.13
CA GLU A 69 1.33 -4.34 -1.17
C GLU A 69 1.84 -3.39 -2.27
N HIS A 70 1.96 -2.10 -1.96
CA HIS A 70 2.47 -1.11 -2.90
C HIS A 70 3.93 -1.41 -3.29
N LEU A 71 4.78 -1.75 -2.32
CA LEU A 71 6.17 -2.11 -2.56
C LEU A 71 6.31 -3.42 -3.35
N ASN A 72 5.42 -4.39 -3.11
CA ASN A 72 5.44 -5.67 -3.82
C ASN A 72 4.96 -5.49 -5.28
N THR A 73 3.88 -4.74 -5.49
CA THR A 73 3.29 -4.51 -6.82
C THR A 73 4.17 -3.63 -7.70
N HIS A 74 4.86 -2.65 -7.11
CA HIS A 74 5.71 -1.69 -7.83
C HIS A 74 7.20 -1.98 -7.67
N ASN A 75 7.58 -3.18 -7.21
CA ASN A 75 8.98 -3.52 -6.99
C ASN A 75 9.81 -3.37 -8.26
N ASP A 76 9.30 -3.87 -9.39
CA ASP A 76 9.96 -3.76 -10.70
C ASP A 76 10.15 -2.31 -11.14
N VAL A 77 9.13 -1.47 -10.97
CA VAL A 77 9.19 -0.05 -11.32
C VAL A 77 10.18 0.70 -10.44
N LEU A 78 10.16 0.42 -9.13
CA LEU A 78 11.12 0.98 -8.17
C LEU A 78 12.54 0.55 -8.52
N SER A 79 12.75 -0.72 -8.90
CA SER A 79 14.06 -1.25 -9.29
C SER A 79 14.60 -0.59 -10.56
N ALA A 80 13.73 -0.33 -11.54
CA ALA A 80 14.07 0.37 -12.78
C ALA A 80 14.46 1.82 -12.49
N LEU A 81 13.62 2.56 -11.77
CA LEU A 81 13.90 3.95 -11.38
C LEU A 81 15.16 4.08 -10.53
N TYR A 82 15.39 3.13 -9.62
CA TYR A 82 16.59 3.10 -8.79
C TYR A 82 17.86 2.89 -9.63
N ARG A 83 17.81 2.00 -10.63
CA ARG A 83 18.91 1.78 -11.58
C ARG A 83 19.17 3.00 -12.44
N GLU A 84 18.13 3.67 -12.92
CA GLU A 84 18.25 4.90 -13.69
C GLU A 84 18.88 6.04 -12.88
N GLU A 85 18.42 6.26 -11.64
CA GLU A 85 19.01 7.27 -10.75
C GLU A 85 20.44 6.93 -10.34
N MET A 86 20.75 5.66 -10.05
CA MET A 86 22.12 5.23 -9.77
C MET A 86 23.05 5.43 -10.97
N GLN A 87 22.60 5.09 -12.18
CA GLN A 87 23.38 5.33 -13.39
C GLN A 87 23.60 6.82 -13.64
N LYS A 88 22.58 7.66 -13.43
CA LYS A 88 22.74 9.12 -13.49
C LYS A 88 23.75 9.62 -12.47
N ARG A 89 23.72 9.15 -11.22
CA ARG A 89 24.70 9.56 -10.19
C ARG A 89 26.12 9.10 -10.48
N ILE A 90 26.30 7.93 -11.10
CA ILE A 90 27.62 7.47 -11.57
C ILE A 90 28.13 8.35 -12.72
N PHE A 91 27.24 8.77 -13.64
CA PHE A 91 27.62 9.59 -14.79
C PHE A 91 27.77 11.09 -14.49
N ASN A 92 27.18 11.58 -13.39
CA ASN A 92 27.22 13.00 -12.99
C ASN A 92 28.32 13.35 -11.97
N GLN A 93 29.35 12.50 -11.79
CA GLN A 93 30.54 12.98 -11.09
C GLN A 93 31.20 14.10 -11.94
N PRO A 94 31.34 15.33 -11.41
CA PRO A 94 32.13 16.34 -12.09
C PRO A 94 33.56 15.78 -12.16
N LYS A 95 34.12 15.71 -13.36
CA LYS A 95 35.55 15.47 -13.52
C LYS A 95 36.24 16.58 -12.74
N GLU A 96 36.85 16.23 -11.63
CA GLU A 96 37.70 17.11 -10.85
C GLU A 96 38.85 17.51 -11.77
N ASN A 97 38.72 18.69 -12.39
CA ASN A 97 39.78 19.30 -13.15
C ASN A 97 40.84 19.71 -12.12
N LYS A 98 41.85 18.86 -11.95
CA LYS A 98 43.07 19.21 -11.25
C LYS A 98 43.80 20.25 -12.08
N GLU A 99 43.84 21.47 -11.58
CA GLU A 99 44.86 22.47 -11.90
C GLU A 99 45.91 22.48 -10.79
#